data_AF-A0A9E4AZ78-F1
#
_entry.id   AF-A0A9E4AZ78-F1
#
_cell.length_a   1.000
_cell.length_b   1.000
_cell.length_c   1.000
_cell.angle_alpha   90.00
_cell.angle_beta   90.00
_cell.angle_gamma   90.00
#
_symmetry.space_group_name_H-M   'P 1'
#
loop_
_entity.id
_entity.type
_entity.pdbx_description
1 polymer ?
#
loop_
_entity_poly.entity_id
_entity_poly.type
_entity_poly.pdbx_seq_one_letter_code
_entity_poly.pdbx_strand_id
1 'polypeptide(L)'
;MLEKLMNMDRRIIFIFVAVVVIIPTLIPVRLPTRVSEPAQKLYDYIDGLSPGETIMLAFDYGPSSLAEPEPMAKVVLRHCFDKGVNVIGVTLYANMPTLAHGLMQKIAAENDAVYGEDYVFLGYRPGVLQVILGMGNNIAGVFETDYSGTAINEIPMMKNIKNYDQIALLLDLAAGSSTEAWIIYANTRYGLKIGAGVTGVIIAQMYPFLQTGQLVGLMPGYLGATEYEKLLDAPGDGTIGLNTASFVHVFLIGLVLLGNIAFFIHRRRGGVD
;
A
#
# COMPACT_ATOMS: atom_id res chain seq x y z
N MET A 1 25.93 -2.79 37.79
CA MET A 1 24.62 -2.59 37.10
C MET A 1 24.82 -2.06 35.68
N LEU A 2 25.61 -0.99 35.47
CA LEU A 2 25.92 -0.49 34.12
C LEU A 2 26.67 -1.50 33.23
N GLU A 3 27.70 -2.19 33.73
CA GLU A 3 28.43 -3.20 32.94
C GLU A 3 27.53 -4.38 32.53
N LYS A 4 26.55 -4.77 33.36
CA LYS A 4 25.55 -5.79 33.01
C LYS A 4 24.60 -5.33 31.91
N LEU A 5 24.30 -4.03 31.85
CA LEU A 5 23.48 -3.44 30.78
C LEU A 5 24.25 -3.36 29.46
N MET A 6 25.56 -3.05 29.53
CA MET A 6 26.45 -2.99 28.36
C MET A 6 26.79 -4.36 27.79
N ASN A 7 26.85 -5.39 28.64
CA ASN A 7 27.07 -6.79 28.24
C ASN A 7 25.76 -7.60 28.13
N MET A 8 24.61 -6.93 27.95
CA MET A 8 23.33 -7.61 27.82
C MET A 8 23.31 -8.44 26.54
N ASP A 9 22.98 -9.74 26.68
CA ASP A 9 22.87 -10.63 25.52
C ASP A 9 21.78 -10.11 24.57
N ARG A 10 22.12 -9.99 23.28
CA ARG A 10 21.19 -9.59 22.22
C ARG A 10 19.90 -10.40 22.20
N ARG A 11 19.92 -11.65 22.68
CA ARG A 11 18.74 -12.52 22.81
C ARG A 11 17.68 -11.91 23.73
N ILE A 12 18.10 -11.24 24.80
CA ILE A 12 17.18 -10.57 25.73
C ILE A 12 16.50 -9.40 25.03
N ILE A 13 17.24 -8.63 24.23
CA ILE A 13 16.68 -7.55 23.41
C ILE A 13 15.65 -8.12 22.43
N PHE A 14 15.96 -9.23 21.74
CA PHE A 14 15.01 -9.86 20.82
C PHE A 14 13.75 -10.39 21.53
N ILE A 15 13.86 -10.89 22.76
CA ILE A 15 12.69 -11.25 23.57
C ILE A 15 11.83 -10.02 23.87
N PHE A 16 12.44 -8.90 24.27
CA PHE A 16 11.68 -7.66 24.49
C PHE A 16 11.03 -7.14 23.21
N VAL A 17 11.74 -7.16 22.07
CA VAL A 17 11.16 -6.81 20.77
C VAL A 17 9.97 -7.71 20.45
N ALA A 18 10.10 -9.03 20.65
CA ALA A 18 9.00 -9.97 20.41
C ALA A 18 7.77 -9.62 21.28
N VAL A 19 7.97 -9.33 22.57
CA VAL A 19 6.89 -8.90 23.48
C VAL A 19 6.26 -7.59 23.00
N VAL A 20 7.07 -6.60 22.61
CA VAL A 20 6.61 -5.29 22.12
C VAL A 20 5.85 -5.40 20.80
N VAL A 21 6.11 -6.42 19.98
CA VAL A 21 5.35 -6.71 18.76
C VAL A 21 4.06 -7.48 19.06
N ILE A 22 4.14 -8.51 19.91
CA ILE A 22 3.02 -9.41 20.20
C ILE A 22 1.90 -8.69 20.95
N ILE A 23 2.23 -7.91 21.99
CA ILE A 23 1.23 -7.23 22.83
C ILE A 23 0.29 -6.32 22.02
N PRO A 24 0.75 -5.34 21.23
CA PRO A 24 -0.13 -4.46 20.46
C PRO A 24 -0.84 -5.15 19.30
N THR A 25 -0.32 -6.31 18.85
CA THR A 25 -1.02 -7.14 17.86
C THR A 25 -2.23 -7.85 18.49
N LEU A 26 -2.13 -8.26 19.76
CA LEU A 26 -3.21 -8.95 20.48
C LEU A 26 -4.18 -8.01 21.17
N ILE A 27 -3.71 -6.84 21.61
CA ILE A 27 -4.52 -5.85 22.33
C ILE A 27 -4.83 -4.70 21.37
N PRO A 28 -6.09 -4.53 20.94
CA PRO A 28 -6.46 -3.45 20.03
C PRO A 28 -6.31 -2.11 20.74
N VAL A 29 -5.20 -1.42 20.46
CA VAL A 29 -4.98 -0.04 20.89
C VAL A 29 -5.53 0.88 19.80
N ARG A 30 -6.18 1.98 20.17
CA ARG A 30 -6.57 3.01 19.21
C ARG A 30 -5.73 4.24 19.48
N LEU A 31 -4.61 4.37 18.77
CA LEU A 31 -3.83 5.60 18.82
C LEU A 31 -4.60 6.71 18.10
N PRO A 32 -4.61 7.95 18.63
CA PRO A 32 -5.27 9.06 17.97
C PRO A 32 -4.54 9.39 16.67
N THR A 33 -5.14 9.03 15.53
CA THR A 33 -4.64 9.38 14.20
C THR A 33 -5.42 10.57 13.65
N ARG A 34 -4.73 11.58 13.14
CA ARG A 34 -5.34 12.66 12.36
C ARG A 34 -5.17 12.31 10.90
N VAL A 35 -6.25 12.39 10.13
CA VAL A 35 -6.20 12.16 8.69
C VAL A 35 -5.36 13.25 8.02
N SER A 36 -4.37 12.83 7.24
CA SER A 36 -3.51 13.74 6.48
C SER A 36 -4.22 14.23 5.21
N GLU A 37 -3.88 15.43 4.73
CA GLU A 37 -4.43 15.96 3.48
C GLU A 37 -4.21 15.03 2.27
N PRO A 38 -3.03 14.40 2.08
CA PRO A 38 -2.81 13.48 0.96
C PRO A 38 -3.72 12.24 0.99
N ALA A 39 -3.96 11.67 2.17
CA ALA A 39 -4.83 10.51 2.32
C ALA A 39 -6.31 10.90 2.14
N GLN A 40 -6.72 12.05 2.70
CA GLN A 40 -8.07 12.59 2.50
C GLN A 40 -8.36 12.83 1.02
N LYS A 41 -7.43 13.43 0.27
CA LYS A 41 -7.61 13.65 -1.18
C LYS A 41 -7.79 12.36 -1.96
N LEU A 42 -7.03 11.31 -1.62
CA LEU A 42 -7.18 10.01 -2.26
C LEU A 42 -8.55 9.38 -1.93
N TYR A 43 -8.96 9.46 -0.66
CA TYR A 43 -10.27 9.01 -0.23
C TYR A 43 -11.38 9.75 -0.97
N ASP A 44 -11.38 11.08 -0.93
CA ASP A 44 -12.40 11.94 -1.55
C ASP A 44 -12.49 11.70 -3.06
N TYR A 45 -11.37 11.43 -3.71
CA TYR A 45 -11.36 11.11 -5.14
C TYR A 45 -12.09 9.81 -5.43
N ILE A 46 -11.80 8.73 -4.68
CA ILE A 46 -12.45 7.42 -4.85
C ILE A 46 -13.92 7.50 -4.40
N ASP A 47 -14.20 8.19 -3.29
CA ASP A 47 -15.55 8.41 -2.77
C ASP A 47 -16.40 9.27 -3.71
N GLY A 48 -15.78 10.14 -4.49
CA GLY A 48 -16.44 10.96 -5.52
C GLY A 48 -16.84 10.18 -6.78
N LEU A 49 -16.35 8.95 -6.98
CA LEU A 49 -16.68 8.15 -8.16
C LEU A 49 -18.13 7.67 -8.11
N SER A 50 -18.76 7.55 -9.27
CA SER A 50 -20.09 6.97 -9.42
C SER A 50 -20.01 5.43 -9.46
N PRO A 51 -21.05 4.72 -8.98
CA PRO A 51 -21.15 3.28 -9.17
C PRO A 51 -21.02 2.91 -10.66
N GLY A 52 -20.25 1.86 -10.96
CA GLY A 52 -19.93 1.39 -12.31
C GLY A 52 -18.72 2.08 -12.96
N GLU A 53 -18.19 3.17 -12.40
CA GLU A 53 -16.88 3.68 -12.81
C GLU A 53 -15.78 2.68 -12.41
N THR A 54 -14.68 2.68 -13.18
CA THR A 54 -13.62 1.69 -13.02
C THR A 54 -12.32 2.33 -12.57
N ILE A 55 -11.70 1.75 -11.56
CA ILE A 55 -10.31 2.03 -11.19
C ILE A 55 -9.39 0.88 -11.55
N MET A 56 -8.12 1.18 -11.76
CA MET A 56 -7.05 0.21 -11.88
C MET A 56 -6.23 0.18 -10.59
N LEU A 57 -6.07 -1.00 -9.99
CA LEU A 57 -5.25 -1.18 -8.78
C LEU A 57 -3.99 -1.96 -9.15
N ALA A 58 -2.84 -1.30 -9.07
CA ALA A 58 -1.55 -1.93 -9.35
C ALA A 58 -0.91 -2.45 -8.05
N PHE A 59 -0.56 -3.75 -8.03
CA PHE A 59 0.07 -4.42 -6.89
C PHE A 59 1.59 -4.51 -7.11
N ASP A 60 2.26 -3.36 -7.11
CA ASP A 60 3.67 -3.22 -7.50
C ASP A 60 4.62 -3.25 -6.30
N TYR A 61 4.44 -4.26 -5.48
CA TYR A 61 5.29 -4.61 -4.35
C TYR A 61 5.74 -6.06 -4.43
N GLY A 62 6.52 -6.56 -3.46
CA GLY A 62 6.93 -7.95 -3.43
C GLY A 62 6.49 -8.64 -2.14
N PRO A 63 6.58 -9.98 -2.06
CA PRO A 63 6.28 -10.72 -0.83
C PRO A 63 7.05 -10.24 0.39
N SER A 64 8.26 -9.70 0.21
CA SER A 64 9.09 -9.17 1.29
C SER A 64 8.61 -7.84 1.87
N SER A 65 7.78 -7.08 1.15
CA SER A 65 7.22 -5.81 1.61
C SER A 65 5.71 -5.87 1.85
N LEU A 66 5.07 -7.02 1.60
CA LEU A 66 3.62 -7.23 1.61
C LEU A 66 2.90 -6.67 2.84
N ALA A 67 3.52 -6.79 4.02
CA ALA A 67 2.90 -6.38 5.28
C ALA A 67 2.42 -4.91 5.29
N GLU A 68 3.09 -4.02 4.54
CA GLU A 68 2.77 -2.58 4.56
C GLU A 68 1.78 -2.14 3.45
N PRO A 69 1.91 -2.54 2.16
CA PRO A 69 0.95 -2.18 1.11
C PRO A 69 -0.33 -3.02 1.10
N GLU A 70 -0.32 -4.26 1.60
CA GLU A 70 -1.52 -5.11 1.57
C GLU A 70 -2.69 -4.53 2.39
N PRO A 71 -2.49 -3.96 3.59
CA PRO A 71 -3.56 -3.23 4.29
C PRO A 71 -4.18 -2.11 3.45
N MET A 72 -3.38 -1.40 2.65
CA MET A 72 -3.86 -0.35 1.74
C MET A 72 -4.74 -0.94 0.63
N ALA A 73 -4.31 -2.07 0.04
CA ALA A 73 -5.10 -2.78 -0.95
C ALA A 73 -6.46 -3.20 -0.38
N LYS A 74 -6.46 -3.81 0.82
CA LYS A 74 -7.68 -4.29 1.47
C LYS A 74 -8.68 -3.18 1.70
N VAL A 75 -8.24 -2.06 2.27
CA VAL A 75 -9.14 -0.96 2.60
C VAL A 75 -9.70 -0.28 1.34
N VAL A 76 -8.88 -0.13 0.29
CA VAL A 76 -9.35 0.45 -0.98
C VAL A 76 -10.28 -0.49 -1.73
N LEU A 77 -9.98 -1.79 -1.78
CA LEU A 77 -10.85 -2.79 -2.40
C LEU A 77 -12.23 -2.80 -1.73
N ARG A 78 -12.28 -2.80 -0.40
CA ARG A 78 -13.54 -2.71 0.37
C ARG A 78 -14.32 -1.45 0.00
N HIS A 79 -13.67 -0.28 0.04
CA HIS A 79 -14.31 0.98 -0.34
C HIS A 79 -14.88 0.94 -1.76
N CYS A 80 -14.14 0.38 -2.73
CA CYS A 80 -14.61 0.27 -4.09
C CYS A 80 -15.85 -0.62 -4.19
N PHE A 81 -15.82 -1.82 -3.60
CA PHE A 81 -16.95 -2.75 -3.65
C PHE A 81 -18.18 -2.21 -2.91
N ASP A 82 -18.01 -1.59 -1.75
CA ASP A 82 -19.10 -0.95 -1.00
C ASP A 82 -19.78 0.17 -1.81
N LYS A 83 -19.03 0.88 -2.66
CA LYS A 83 -19.56 1.90 -3.57
C LYS A 83 -20.07 1.36 -4.91
N GLY A 84 -19.84 0.09 -5.22
CA GLY A 84 -20.07 -0.46 -6.56
C GLY A 84 -19.14 0.14 -7.62
N VAL A 85 -17.92 0.55 -7.24
CA VAL A 85 -16.84 0.93 -8.17
C VAL A 85 -16.12 -0.34 -8.62
N ASN A 86 -15.96 -0.46 -9.93
CA ASN A 86 -15.34 -1.61 -10.57
C ASN A 86 -13.81 -1.57 -10.41
N VAL A 87 -13.17 -2.73 -10.23
CA VAL A 87 -11.72 -2.82 -10.01
C VAL A 87 -11.03 -3.73 -11.03
N ILE A 88 -10.10 -3.15 -11.79
CA ILE A 88 -9.14 -3.91 -12.61
C ILE A 88 -7.82 -4.00 -11.84
N GLY A 89 -7.43 -5.20 -11.43
CA GLY A 89 -6.12 -5.41 -10.81
C GLY A 89 -5.05 -5.75 -11.84
N VAL A 90 -3.83 -5.24 -11.62
CA VAL A 90 -2.64 -5.53 -12.45
C VAL A 90 -1.39 -5.55 -11.56
N THR A 91 -0.30 -6.14 -12.02
CA THR A 91 1.01 -5.97 -11.37
C THR A 91 2.13 -5.93 -12.41
N LEU A 92 3.11 -5.07 -12.15
CA LEU A 92 4.38 -4.97 -12.84
C LEU A 92 5.47 -5.85 -12.21
N TYR A 93 5.14 -6.60 -11.15
CA TYR A 93 6.05 -7.46 -10.41
C TYR A 93 5.74 -8.94 -10.69
N ALA A 94 6.73 -9.66 -11.24
CA ALA A 94 6.56 -11.04 -11.68
C ALA A 94 6.17 -12.04 -10.57
N ASN A 95 6.44 -11.72 -9.30
CA ASN A 95 6.20 -12.58 -8.14
C ASN A 95 4.93 -12.23 -7.34
N MET A 96 4.14 -11.25 -7.80
CA MET A 96 2.87 -10.86 -7.17
C MET A 96 1.58 -11.46 -7.73
N PRO A 97 1.48 -11.99 -8.97
CA PRO A 97 0.17 -12.34 -9.54
C PRO A 97 -0.70 -13.23 -8.66
N THR A 98 -0.14 -14.32 -8.12
CA THR A 98 -0.90 -15.25 -7.29
C THR A 98 -1.40 -14.61 -5.99
N LEU A 99 -0.58 -13.79 -5.34
CA LEU A 99 -0.93 -13.13 -4.08
C LEU A 99 -1.96 -12.02 -4.30
N ALA A 100 -1.76 -11.18 -5.32
CA ALA A 100 -2.69 -10.11 -5.68
C ALA A 100 -4.06 -10.66 -6.08
N HIS A 101 -4.09 -11.71 -6.93
CA HIS A 101 -5.32 -12.39 -7.30
C HIS A 101 -6.06 -12.95 -6.09
N GLY A 102 -5.36 -13.68 -5.22
CA GLY A 102 -5.95 -14.26 -4.01
C GLY A 102 -6.49 -13.21 -3.05
N LEU A 103 -5.81 -12.06 -2.94
CA LEU A 103 -6.28 -10.94 -2.13
C LEU A 103 -7.56 -10.33 -2.70
N MET A 104 -7.61 -10.04 -4.00
CA MET A 104 -8.80 -9.51 -4.66
C MET A 104 -9.98 -10.46 -4.52
N GLN A 105 -9.79 -11.76 -4.75
CA GLN A 105 -10.83 -12.76 -4.57
C GLN A 105 -11.35 -12.82 -3.14
N LYS A 106 -10.44 -12.77 -2.15
CA LYS A 106 -10.82 -12.78 -0.74
C LYS A 106 -11.69 -11.57 -0.40
N ILE A 107 -11.25 -10.37 -0.76
CA ILE A 107 -12.00 -9.15 -0.42
C ILE A 107 -13.29 -9.05 -1.23
N ALA A 108 -13.30 -9.46 -2.49
CA ALA A 108 -14.53 -9.53 -3.28
C ALA A 108 -15.58 -10.44 -2.64
N ALA A 109 -15.17 -11.64 -2.18
CA ALA A 109 -16.06 -12.57 -1.49
C ALA A 109 -16.59 -12.02 -0.15
N GLU A 110 -15.83 -11.17 0.53
CA GLU A 110 -16.28 -10.50 1.76
C GLU A 110 -17.31 -9.38 1.51
N ASN A 111 -17.44 -8.90 0.27
CA ASN A 111 -18.30 -7.77 -0.12
C ASN A 111 -19.31 -8.15 -1.22
N ASP A 112 -19.58 -9.45 -1.40
CA ASP A 112 -20.51 -9.98 -2.40
C ASP A 112 -20.25 -9.50 -3.85
N ALA A 113 -19.00 -9.15 -4.18
CA ALA A 113 -18.61 -8.68 -5.51
C ALA A 113 -18.39 -9.85 -6.48
N VAL A 114 -18.86 -9.69 -7.71
CA VAL A 114 -18.92 -10.72 -8.75
C VAL A 114 -17.75 -10.60 -9.73
N TYR A 115 -17.04 -11.70 -9.93
CA TYR A 115 -15.93 -11.77 -10.90
C TYR A 115 -16.42 -11.50 -12.33
N GLY A 116 -15.72 -10.60 -13.02
CA GLY A 116 -16.01 -10.20 -14.39
C GLY A 116 -17.10 -9.16 -14.55
N GLU A 117 -17.84 -8.86 -13.48
CA GLU A 117 -18.82 -7.76 -13.42
C GLU A 117 -18.26 -6.59 -12.58
N ASP A 118 -17.82 -6.88 -11.35
CA ASP A 118 -17.31 -5.87 -10.42
C ASP A 118 -15.78 -5.82 -10.38
N TYR A 119 -15.11 -6.95 -10.66
CA TYR A 119 -13.65 -6.99 -10.67
C TYR A 119 -13.06 -8.02 -11.63
N VAL A 120 -11.84 -7.73 -12.08
CA VAL A 120 -11.00 -8.63 -12.89
C VAL A 120 -9.54 -8.44 -12.51
N PHE A 121 -8.73 -9.48 -12.64
CA PHE A 121 -7.29 -9.39 -12.44
C PHE A 121 -6.54 -9.75 -13.73
N LEU A 122 -5.86 -8.77 -14.33
CA LEU A 122 -5.10 -8.95 -15.57
C LEU A 122 -3.82 -9.78 -15.35
N GLY A 123 -3.23 -9.71 -14.16
CA GLY A 123 -1.98 -10.38 -13.84
C GLY A 123 -0.75 -9.56 -14.22
N TYR A 124 0.27 -10.25 -14.75
CA TYR A 124 1.58 -9.69 -15.05
C TYR A 124 1.98 -9.93 -16.50
N ARG A 125 2.64 -8.93 -17.09
CA ARG A 125 3.37 -9.07 -18.36
C ARG A 125 4.76 -8.45 -18.22
N PRO A 126 5.80 -9.07 -18.83
CA PRO A 126 7.15 -8.51 -18.80
C PRO A 126 7.25 -7.21 -19.60
N GLY A 127 8.17 -6.34 -19.18
CA GLY A 127 8.45 -5.07 -19.86
C GLY A 127 7.58 -3.93 -19.34
N VAL A 128 7.93 -3.40 -18.16
CA VAL A 128 7.21 -2.32 -17.45
C VAL A 128 6.79 -1.19 -18.40
N LEU A 129 7.74 -0.63 -19.15
CA LEU A 129 7.47 0.47 -20.07
C LEU A 129 6.50 0.07 -21.18
N GLN A 130 6.69 -1.11 -21.77
CA GLN A 130 5.87 -1.62 -22.86
C GLN A 130 4.45 -1.90 -22.40
N VAL A 131 4.28 -2.43 -21.19
CA VAL A 131 2.98 -2.70 -20.59
C VAL A 131 2.23 -1.39 -20.34
N ILE A 132 2.86 -0.43 -19.68
CA ILE A 132 2.23 0.87 -19.37
C ILE A 132 1.83 1.60 -20.66
N LEU A 133 2.73 1.68 -21.64
CA LEU A 133 2.43 2.34 -22.92
C LEU A 133 1.44 1.56 -23.78
N GLY A 134 1.51 0.23 -23.77
CA GLY A 134 0.62 -0.64 -24.52
C GLY A 134 -0.82 -0.52 -24.06
N MET A 135 -1.05 -0.55 -22.74
CA MET A 135 -2.39 -0.40 -22.16
C MET A 135 -2.99 0.99 -22.40
N GLY A 136 -2.16 2.03 -22.54
CA GLY A 136 -2.64 3.35 -22.97
C GLY A 136 -3.20 3.37 -24.39
N ASN A 137 -2.83 2.41 -25.26
CA ASN A 137 -3.39 2.27 -26.60
C ASN A 137 -4.53 1.25 -26.65
N ASN A 138 -4.31 0.06 -26.06
CA ASN A 138 -5.27 -1.05 -26.03
C ASN A 138 -4.87 -2.09 -24.95
N ILE A 139 -5.65 -2.20 -23.87
CA ILE A 139 -5.42 -3.16 -22.78
C ILE A 139 -5.45 -4.60 -23.30
N ALA A 140 -6.45 -4.95 -24.12
CA ALA A 140 -6.58 -6.29 -24.69
C ALA A 140 -5.44 -6.67 -25.64
N GLY A 141 -4.70 -5.68 -26.16
CA GLY A 141 -3.50 -5.91 -26.98
C GLY A 141 -2.25 -6.26 -26.16
N VAL A 142 -2.26 -6.00 -24.85
CA VAL A 142 -1.19 -6.37 -23.91
C VAL A 142 -1.57 -7.63 -23.12
N PHE A 143 -2.83 -7.71 -22.74
CA PHE A 143 -3.42 -8.83 -22.01
C PHE A 143 -4.51 -9.47 -22.89
N GLU A 144 -4.17 -10.53 -23.62
CA GLU A 144 -5.16 -11.27 -24.42
C GLU A 144 -6.19 -11.98 -23.52
N THR A 145 -5.72 -12.52 -22.40
CA THR A 145 -6.52 -13.11 -21.33
C THR A 145 -6.22 -12.43 -20.01
N ASP A 146 -7.15 -12.53 -19.07
CA ASP A 146 -6.90 -12.25 -17.67
C ASP A 146 -6.00 -13.34 -17.03
N TYR A 147 -5.75 -13.21 -15.73
CA TYR A 147 -4.97 -14.17 -14.96
C TYR A 147 -5.64 -15.56 -14.85
N SER A 148 -6.97 -15.62 -14.89
CA SER A 148 -7.74 -16.86 -14.84
C SER A 148 -7.82 -17.58 -16.19
N GLY A 149 -7.32 -16.96 -17.25
CA GLY A 149 -7.32 -17.50 -18.62
C GLY A 149 -8.58 -17.16 -19.42
N THR A 150 -9.47 -16.30 -18.90
CA THR A 150 -10.64 -15.80 -19.64
C THR A 150 -10.19 -14.71 -20.61
N ALA A 151 -10.63 -14.79 -21.87
CA ALA A 151 -10.29 -13.78 -22.87
C ALA A 151 -10.88 -12.41 -22.47
N ILE A 152 -10.09 -11.33 -22.55
CA ILE A 152 -10.52 -10.02 -22.04
C ILE A 152 -11.81 -9.51 -22.70
N ASN A 153 -12.04 -9.88 -23.97
CA ASN A 153 -13.26 -9.54 -24.72
C ASN A 153 -14.52 -10.31 -24.26
N GLU A 154 -14.37 -11.43 -23.54
CA GLU A 154 -15.48 -12.21 -22.99
C GLU A 154 -15.93 -11.69 -21.61
N ILE A 155 -15.08 -10.91 -20.94
CA ILE A 155 -15.33 -10.39 -19.59
C ILE A 155 -16.31 -9.20 -19.66
N PRO A 156 -17.49 -9.27 -19.02
CA PRO A 156 -18.53 -8.24 -19.13
C PRO A 156 -18.04 -6.81 -18.84
N MET A 157 -17.35 -6.57 -17.74
CA MET A 157 -16.88 -5.24 -17.33
C MET A 157 -15.83 -4.64 -18.29
N MET A 158 -15.11 -5.49 -19.02
CA MET A 158 -14.04 -5.06 -19.95
C MET A 158 -14.56 -4.65 -21.33
N LYS A 159 -15.82 -4.95 -21.67
CA LYS A 159 -16.39 -4.68 -23.01
C LYS A 159 -16.33 -3.21 -23.42
N ASN A 160 -16.44 -2.31 -22.45
CA ASN A 160 -16.41 -0.86 -22.69
C ASN A 160 -15.06 -0.23 -22.32
N ILE A 161 -14.05 -1.03 -21.95
CA ILE A 161 -12.75 -0.56 -21.49
C ILE A 161 -11.70 -0.94 -22.52
N LYS A 162 -11.30 0.04 -23.34
CA LYS A 162 -10.26 -0.16 -24.36
C LYS A 162 -8.88 0.17 -23.81
N ASN A 163 -8.76 1.29 -23.12
CA ASN A 163 -7.50 1.86 -22.66
C ASN A 163 -7.73 2.72 -21.40
N TYR A 164 -6.76 3.57 -21.05
CA TYR A 164 -6.86 4.45 -19.89
C TYR A 164 -7.97 5.51 -19.96
N ASP A 165 -8.54 5.80 -21.14
CA ASP A 165 -9.60 6.80 -21.26
C ASP A 165 -10.89 6.38 -20.53
N GLN A 166 -11.05 5.08 -20.22
CA GLN A 166 -12.17 4.53 -19.44
C GLN A 166 -11.78 4.12 -18.01
N ILE A 167 -10.60 4.54 -17.54
CA ILE A 167 -10.12 4.27 -16.18
C ILE A 167 -10.09 5.60 -15.41
N ALA A 168 -10.91 5.71 -14.38
CA ALA A 168 -11.05 6.96 -13.61
C ALA A 168 -9.83 7.27 -12.75
N LEU A 169 -9.12 6.21 -12.29
CA LEU A 169 -7.94 6.29 -11.44
C LEU A 169 -7.09 5.04 -11.63
N LEU A 170 -5.77 5.20 -11.67
CA LEU A 170 -4.84 4.13 -11.32
C LEU A 170 -4.26 4.39 -9.94
N LEU A 171 -4.52 3.50 -8.99
CA LEU A 171 -3.87 3.51 -7.69
C LEU A 171 -2.72 2.51 -7.72
N ASP A 172 -1.49 3.03 -7.62
CA ASP A 172 -0.31 2.18 -7.51
C ASP A 172 0.05 1.89 -6.06
N LEU A 173 0.07 0.62 -5.68
CA LEU A 173 0.54 0.16 -4.39
C LEU A 173 1.98 -0.32 -4.53
N ALA A 174 2.94 0.45 -4.02
CA ALA A 174 4.34 0.28 -4.39
C ALA A 174 5.32 0.20 -3.22
N ALA A 175 6.39 -0.55 -3.45
CA ALA A 175 7.57 -0.56 -2.59
C ALA A 175 8.86 -0.12 -3.31
N GLY A 176 8.75 0.35 -4.56
CA GLY A 176 9.87 0.72 -5.43
C GLY A 176 9.49 1.82 -6.42
N SER A 177 10.06 1.77 -7.62
CA SER A 177 9.95 2.85 -8.62
C SER A 177 8.77 2.72 -9.61
N SER A 178 7.85 1.77 -9.40
CA SER A 178 6.68 1.59 -10.28
C SER A 178 5.83 2.85 -10.35
N THR A 179 5.64 3.55 -9.23
CA THR A 179 4.79 4.74 -9.16
C THR A 179 5.32 5.85 -10.06
N GLU A 180 6.63 6.05 -10.08
CA GLU A 180 7.26 7.00 -10.99
C GLU A 180 7.06 6.59 -12.45
N ALA A 181 7.15 5.29 -12.77
CA ALA A 181 6.89 4.80 -14.12
C ALA A 181 5.43 5.06 -14.55
N TRP A 182 4.46 4.83 -13.67
CA TRP A 182 3.05 5.15 -13.92
C TRP A 182 2.83 6.65 -14.14
N ILE A 183 3.47 7.51 -13.34
CA ILE A 183 3.40 8.97 -13.51
C ILE A 183 4.03 9.40 -14.85
N ILE A 184 5.23 8.92 -15.17
CA ILE A 184 5.96 9.33 -16.36
C ILE A 184 5.27 8.83 -17.63
N TYR A 185 4.77 7.58 -17.65
CA TYR A 185 4.32 6.95 -18.88
C TYR A 185 2.81 6.84 -19.03
N ALA A 186 2.03 6.77 -17.93
CA ALA A 186 0.56 6.79 -18.01
C ALA A 186 0.01 8.20 -17.81
N ASN A 187 0.38 8.91 -16.72
CA ASN A 187 -0.14 10.25 -16.46
C ASN A 187 0.33 11.27 -17.50
N THR A 188 1.64 11.40 -17.68
CA THR A 188 2.20 12.46 -18.54
C THR A 188 1.81 12.28 -20.01
N ARG A 189 1.69 11.03 -20.49
CA ARG A 189 1.40 10.73 -21.89
C ARG A 189 -0.08 10.60 -22.21
N TYR A 190 -0.87 9.99 -21.32
CA TYR A 190 -2.27 9.66 -21.57
C TYR A 190 -3.24 10.42 -20.65
N GLY A 191 -2.75 11.21 -19.70
CA GLY A 191 -3.60 12.00 -18.79
C GLY A 191 -4.27 11.18 -17.68
N LEU A 192 -3.96 9.88 -17.57
CA LEU A 192 -4.52 8.99 -16.55
C LEU A 192 -4.23 9.57 -15.16
N LYS A 193 -5.25 9.68 -14.32
CA LYS A 193 -5.10 10.12 -12.93
C LYS A 193 -4.43 9.02 -12.13
N ILE A 194 -3.42 9.39 -11.35
CA ILE A 194 -2.64 8.43 -10.55
C ILE A 194 -2.80 8.78 -9.07
N GLY A 195 -3.15 7.80 -8.27
CA GLY A 195 -2.98 7.81 -6.83
C GLY A 195 -1.85 6.85 -6.45
N ALA A 196 -1.29 7.01 -5.26
CA ALA A 196 -0.24 6.10 -4.80
C ALA A 196 -0.47 5.68 -3.35
N GLY A 197 -0.25 4.41 -3.05
CA GLY A 197 -0.05 3.90 -1.69
C GLY A 197 1.34 3.30 -1.62
N VAL A 198 2.21 3.85 -0.78
CA VAL A 198 3.64 3.50 -0.85
C VAL A 198 4.23 3.16 0.49
N THR A 199 5.22 2.29 0.50
CA THR A 199 5.97 1.97 1.71
C THR A 199 6.73 3.17 2.26
N GLY A 200 7.00 3.14 3.57
CA GLY A 200 7.72 4.18 4.31
C GLY A 200 9.01 4.67 3.64
N VAL A 201 9.69 3.79 2.92
CA VAL A 201 10.99 4.04 2.29
C VAL A 201 10.94 5.00 1.10
N ILE A 202 9.80 5.13 0.42
CA ILE A 202 9.68 5.96 -0.79
C ILE A 202 8.66 7.11 -0.68
N ILE A 203 7.98 7.26 0.47
CA ILE A 203 7.02 8.36 0.71
C ILE A 203 7.60 9.73 0.31
N ALA A 204 8.82 10.03 0.77
CA ALA A 204 9.44 11.34 0.55
C ALA A 204 9.62 11.66 -0.95
N GLN A 205 9.82 10.63 -1.78
CA GLN A 205 10.00 10.76 -3.22
C GLN A 205 8.67 11.10 -3.94
N MET A 206 7.51 10.81 -3.31
CA MET A 206 6.19 11.05 -3.91
C MET A 206 5.68 12.48 -3.73
N TYR A 207 6.17 13.21 -2.72
CA TYR A 207 5.69 14.56 -2.41
C TYR A 207 5.84 15.57 -3.56
N PRO A 208 6.94 15.61 -4.33
CA PRO A 208 7.03 16.48 -5.50
C PRO A 208 5.89 16.25 -6.50
N PHE A 209 5.55 15.00 -6.78
CA PHE A 209 4.46 14.65 -7.71
C PHE A 209 3.08 14.99 -7.16
N LEU A 210 2.89 14.90 -5.84
CA LEU A 210 1.68 15.35 -5.18
C LEU A 210 1.53 16.88 -5.24
N GLN A 211 2.61 17.62 -5.07
CA GLN A 211 2.61 19.08 -5.12
C GLN A 211 2.35 19.62 -6.53
N THR A 212 2.82 18.94 -7.57
CA THR A 212 2.56 19.30 -8.97
C THR A 212 1.18 18.83 -9.47
N GLY A 213 0.43 18.06 -8.67
CA GLY A 213 -0.87 17.49 -9.04
C GLY A 213 -0.79 16.30 -9.99
N GLN A 214 0.39 15.72 -10.18
CA GLN A 214 0.58 14.48 -10.95
C GLN A 214 0.09 13.25 -10.16
N LEU A 215 0.12 13.33 -8.83
CA LEU A 215 -0.62 12.43 -7.94
C LEU A 215 -1.89 13.13 -7.42
N VAL A 216 -3.03 12.46 -7.50
CA VAL A 216 -4.30 12.96 -6.93
C VAL A 216 -4.34 12.86 -5.41
N GLY A 217 -3.62 11.88 -4.85
CA GLY A 217 -3.52 11.62 -3.42
C GLY A 217 -2.48 10.55 -3.11
N LEU A 218 -2.14 10.42 -1.83
CA LEU A 218 -1.06 9.55 -1.37
C LEU A 218 -1.45 8.85 -0.06
N MET A 219 -1.25 7.54 0.02
CA MET A 219 -1.42 6.72 1.21
C MET A 219 -0.03 6.31 1.77
N PRO A 220 0.50 7.00 2.78
CA PRO A 220 1.86 6.77 3.29
C PRO A 220 1.93 5.60 4.29
N GLY A 221 2.40 4.44 3.86
CA GLY A 221 2.62 3.27 4.72
C GLY A 221 1.40 2.85 5.56
N TYR A 222 1.66 2.25 6.72
CA TYR A 222 0.60 1.90 7.68
C TYR A 222 -0.22 3.11 8.15
N LEU A 223 0.39 4.30 8.20
CA LEU A 223 -0.31 5.52 8.60
C LEU A 223 -1.43 5.83 7.61
N GLY A 224 -1.13 5.83 6.31
CA GLY A 224 -2.12 6.08 5.27
C GLY A 224 -3.24 5.04 5.29
N ALA A 225 -2.93 3.75 5.44
CA ALA A 225 -3.95 2.71 5.56
C ALA A 225 -4.85 2.95 6.78
N THR A 226 -4.28 3.31 7.93
CA THR A 226 -5.04 3.64 9.15
C THR A 226 -5.92 4.88 8.98
N GLU A 227 -5.39 5.91 8.31
CA GLU A 227 -6.16 7.14 8.03
C GLU A 227 -7.35 6.83 7.13
N TYR A 228 -7.16 5.99 6.11
CA TYR A 228 -8.24 5.56 5.21
C TYR A 228 -9.28 4.68 5.91
N GLU A 229 -8.83 3.71 6.72
CA GLU A 229 -9.69 2.89 7.58
C GLU A 229 -10.54 3.76 8.51
N LYS A 230 -9.95 4.83 9.07
CA LYS A 230 -10.66 5.79 9.90
C LYS A 230 -11.71 6.57 9.13
N LEU A 231 -11.46 6.92 7.87
CA LEU A 231 -12.44 7.61 7.02
C LEU A 231 -13.65 6.73 6.70
N LEU A 232 -13.43 5.41 6.56
CA LEU A 232 -14.50 4.42 6.38
C LEU A 232 -15.17 3.96 7.69
N ASP A 233 -14.74 4.47 8.84
CA ASP A 233 -15.12 3.95 10.17
C ASP A 233 -14.94 2.42 10.33
N ALA A 234 -13.90 1.89 9.68
CA ALA A 234 -13.62 0.45 9.60
C ALA A 234 -12.16 0.16 9.96
N PRO A 235 -11.77 0.19 11.25
CA PRO A 235 -10.41 -0.15 11.69
C PRO A 235 -10.02 -1.57 11.29
N GLY A 236 -8.81 -1.74 10.76
CA GLY A 236 -8.32 -3.00 10.22
C GLY A 236 -6.81 -3.20 10.35
N ASP A 237 -6.24 -3.90 9.37
CA ASP A 237 -4.83 -4.29 9.36
C ASP A 237 -3.88 -3.08 9.38
N GLY A 238 -4.29 -1.95 8.79
CA GLY A 238 -3.55 -0.69 8.80
C GLY A 238 -3.38 -0.18 10.22
N THR A 239 -4.49 -0.09 10.97
CA THR A 239 -4.51 0.32 12.39
C THR A 239 -3.63 -0.60 13.23
N ILE A 240 -3.72 -1.92 13.05
CA ILE A 240 -2.89 -2.90 13.77
C ILE A 240 -1.41 -2.68 13.43
N GLY A 241 -1.08 -2.54 12.15
CA GLY A 241 0.29 -2.31 11.70
C GLY A 241 0.89 -1.01 12.23
N LEU A 242 0.13 0.09 12.22
CA LEU A 242 0.56 1.39 12.75
C LEU A 242 0.82 1.32 14.25
N ASN A 243 -0.04 0.66 15.01
CA ASN A 243 0.17 0.46 16.44
C ASN A 243 1.45 -0.33 16.69
N THR A 244 1.58 -1.50 16.07
CA THR A 244 2.76 -2.37 16.24
C THR A 244 4.04 -1.62 15.88
N ALA A 245 4.06 -0.90 14.77
CA ALA A 245 5.18 -0.06 14.40
C ALA A 245 5.45 1.00 15.48
N SER A 246 4.44 1.73 15.95
CA SER A 246 4.59 2.80 16.95
C SER A 246 5.20 2.29 18.26
N PHE A 247 4.73 1.14 18.77
CA PHE A 247 5.27 0.53 19.98
C PHE A 247 6.74 0.09 19.80
N VAL A 248 7.07 -0.51 18.66
CA VAL A 248 8.46 -0.88 18.33
C VAL A 248 9.35 0.37 18.26
N HIS A 249 8.89 1.45 17.61
CA HIS A 249 9.67 2.69 17.51
C HIS A 249 9.91 3.33 18.88
N VAL A 250 8.88 3.43 19.74
CA VAL A 250 9.03 3.95 21.11
C VAL A 250 10.01 3.10 21.92
N PHE A 251 9.91 1.77 21.81
CA PHE A 251 10.85 0.86 22.47
C PHE A 251 12.30 1.07 22.00
N LEU A 252 12.53 1.17 20.69
CA LEU A 252 13.85 1.42 20.12
C LEU A 252 14.41 2.78 20.56
N ILE A 253 13.60 3.85 20.56
CA ILE A 253 14.00 5.16 21.08
C ILE A 253 14.42 5.03 22.55
N GLY A 254 13.66 4.29 23.37
CA GLY A 254 14.02 4.01 24.76
C GLY A 254 15.37 3.32 24.89
N LEU A 255 15.66 2.31 24.06
CA LEU A 255 16.97 1.63 24.04
C LEU A 255 18.10 2.58 23.65
N VAL A 256 17.90 3.44 22.64
CA VAL A 256 18.91 4.44 22.23
C VAL A 256 19.18 5.43 23.36
N LEU A 257 18.13 5.93 24.04
CA LEU A 257 18.29 6.84 25.18
C LEU A 257 19.04 6.16 26.34
N LEU A 258 18.70 4.93 26.68
CA LEU A 258 19.39 4.15 27.71
C LEU A 258 20.86 3.90 27.36
N GLY A 259 21.15 3.56 26.10
CA GLY A 259 22.51 3.40 25.58
C GLY A 259 23.32 4.69 25.71
N ASN A 260 22.74 5.82 25.30
CA ASN A 260 23.38 7.14 25.41
C ASN A 260 23.63 7.53 26.87
N ILE A 261 22.66 7.33 27.77
CA ILE A 261 22.82 7.60 29.21
C ILE A 261 23.95 6.74 29.79
N ALA A 262 23.98 5.44 29.48
CA ALA A 262 25.02 4.53 29.95
C ALA A 262 26.41 4.96 29.44
N PHE A 263 26.52 5.36 28.17
CA PHE A 263 27.74 5.87 27.57
C PHE A 263 28.25 7.14 28.30
N PHE A 264 27.39 8.14 28.54
CA PHE A 264 27.78 9.36 29.23
C PHE A 264 28.18 9.14 30.69
N ILE A 265 27.50 8.24 31.40
CA ILE A 265 27.86 7.85 32.77
C ILE A 265 29.23 7.14 32.80
N HIS A 266 29.48 6.24 31.85
CA HIS A 266 30.77 5.55 31.74
C HIS A 266 31.91 6.53 31.42
N ARG A 267 31.70 7.44 30.46
CA ARG A 267 32.68 8.47 30.10
C ARG A 267 33.04 9.41 31.26
N ARG A 268 32.07 9.77 32.12
CA ARG A 268 32.35 10.58 33.33
C ARG A 268 33.13 9.81 34.40
N ARG A 269 33.01 8.49 34.44
CA ARG A 269 33.76 7.63 35.38
C ARG A 269 35.16 7.27 34.88
N GLY A 270 35.35 7.16 33.58
CA GLY A 270 36.67 6.95 32.95
C GLY A 270 37.45 8.24 32.62
N GLY A 271 37.04 9.39 33.16
CA GLY A 271 37.74 10.67 33.06
C GLY A 271 38.50 11.07 34.33
N VAL A 272 38.69 10.12 35.25
CA VAL A 272 39.60 10.23 36.40
C VAL A 272 40.61 9.10 36.25
N ASP A 273 41.57 9.32 35.37
CA ASP A 273 42.94 8.79 35.38
C ASP A 273 43.78 9.61 34.40
#